data_AF-A0A2I2YEB5-F1
#
_entry.id   AF-A0A2I2YEB5-F1
#
_cell.length_a   1.000
_cell.length_b   1.000
_cell.length_c   1.000
_cell.angle_alpha   90.00
_cell.angle_beta   90.00
_cell.angle_gamma   90.00
#
_symmetry.space_group_name_H-M   'P 1'
#
loop_
_entity.id
_entity.type
_entity.pdbx_description
1 polymer ?
#
loop_
_entity_poly.entity_id
_entity_poly.type
_entity_poly.pdbx_seq_one_letter_code
_entity_poly.pdbx_strand_id
1 'polypeptide(L)'
;MKQTNIQKNTNTRDTSKKAKDQLIIDAGQKHFGATVCKSCGMIYTASNPEDEMQHVQHHHRFLEGIKYVGWKKERVVAEFWDGKIVLVLPHDPSFAIKKVEDVQELVDNELGFQQVVPKCPNKIKTFLFISDEKRVVGCLIAEPIKQAFRVLSEPIGPESPSSTECPRAWQCSDVPEPAVCGISRIWVFRLKRRKRIARRLVDTLRNCFMFGCFLSTDEIAFSDPTPDDCRRLNRYQET
;
A
#
# COMPACT_ATOMS: atom_id res chain seq x y z
N MET A 1 50.69 -13.39 67.18
CA MET A 1 49.50 -12.67 67.69
C MET A 1 49.62 -11.19 67.36
N LYS A 2 48.75 -10.66 66.50
CA LYS A 2 47.94 -9.43 66.67
C LYS A 2 47.38 -9.02 65.31
N GLN A 3 46.06 -9.15 65.20
CA GLN A 3 45.24 -8.61 64.12
C GLN A 3 45.24 -7.07 64.19
N THR A 4 45.07 -6.41 63.06
CA THR A 4 44.02 -5.38 62.95
C THR A 4 43.62 -5.13 61.50
N ASN A 5 42.34 -4.85 61.38
CA ASN A 5 41.45 -4.85 60.22
C ASN A 5 41.24 -3.40 59.76
N ILE A 6 41.36 -3.06 58.47
CA ILE A 6 40.83 -1.80 57.92
C ILE A 6 40.20 -2.03 56.54
N GLN A 7 38.87 -2.15 56.60
CA GLN A 7 37.82 -1.62 55.73
C GLN A 7 37.99 -1.56 54.19
N LYS A 8 37.08 -2.32 53.57
CA LYS A 8 36.57 -2.21 52.20
C LYS A 8 36.29 -0.76 51.79
N ASN A 9 36.75 -0.37 50.61
CA ASN A 9 36.11 0.68 49.83
C ASN A 9 35.82 0.16 48.41
N THR A 10 34.55 -0.09 48.16
CA THR A 10 33.95 -0.37 46.85
C THR A 10 34.10 0.83 45.93
N ASN A 11 34.70 0.64 44.76
CA ASN A 11 34.49 1.52 43.60
C ASN A 11 34.36 0.67 42.34
N THR A 12 33.14 0.23 42.08
CA THR A 12 32.67 -0.22 40.77
C THR A 12 32.72 0.96 39.80
N ARG A 13 33.75 1.01 38.96
CA ARG A 13 33.78 1.92 37.79
C ARG A 13 33.53 1.12 36.52
N ASP A 14 32.26 1.12 36.16
CA ASP A 14 31.75 1.37 34.81
C ASP A 14 32.22 0.44 33.68
N THR A 15 31.63 -0.76 33.66
CA THR A 15 31.57 -1.60 32.45
C THR A 15 30.46 -1.11 31.53
N SER A 16 30.73 -0.05 30.76
CA SER A 16 29.85 0.34 29.65
C SER A 16 30.64 1.05 28.54
N LYS A 17 31.74 0.45 28.08
CA LYS A 17 32.20 0.70 26.71
C LYS A 17 31.23 -0.01 25.77
N LYS A 18 30.18 0.68 25.32
CA LYS A 18 29.41 0.27 24.14
C LYS A 18 30.43 0.03 23.02
N ALA A 19 30.61 -1.23 22.65
CA ALA A 19 31.38 -1.62 21.50
C ALA A 19 30.77 -0.88 20.30
N LYS A 20 31.48 0.14 19.81
CA LYS A 20 31.16 0.81 18.54
C LYS A 20 31.68 -0.10 17.43
N ASP A 21 31.12 -1.30 17.37
CA ASP A 21 31.49 -2.27 16.34
C ASP A 21 30.71 -1.88 15.08
N GLN A 22 31.30 -0.97 14.32
CA GLN A 22 30.87 -0.72 12.96
C GLN A 22 31.19 -1.97 12.12
N LEU A 23 30.24 -2.91 12.03
CA LEU A 23 30.38 -4.16 11.29
C LEU A 23 30.47 -3.96 9.77
N ILE A 24 30.14 -2.75 9.28
CA ILE A 24 30.03 -2.43 7.87
C ILE A 24 30.89 -1.22 7.56
N ILE A 25 31.99 -1.45 6.84
CA ILE A 25 32.90 -0.42 6.35
C ILE A 25 32.61 -0.22 4.86
N ASP A 26 32.20 1.00 4.50
CA ASP A 26 32.04 1.39 3.10
C ASP A 26 33.41 1.71 2.50
N ALA A 27 34.06 0.68 1.95
CA ALA A 27 35.38 0.75 1.32
C ALA A 27 35.31 0.39 -0.16
N GLY A 28 34.37 0.97 -0.92
CA GLY A 28 34.31 0.82 -2.38
C GLY A 28 33.78 -0.53 -2.85
N GLN A 29 32.87 -1.14 -2.07
CA GLN A 29 32.19 -2.38 -2.46
C GLN A 29 31.26 -2.11 -3.65
N LYS A 30 31.26 -3.00 -4.67
CA LYS A 30 30.45 -2.80 -5.89
C LYS A 30 28.95 -2.78 -5.62
N HIS A 31 28.47 -3.41 -4.54
CA HIS A 31 27.05 -3.53 -4.18
C HIS A 31 26.87 -3.10 -2.72
N PHE A 32 26.90 -1.79 -2.50
CA PHE A 32 26.72 -1.18 -1.19
C PHE A 32 25.35 -0.50 -1.10
N GLY A 33 24.65 -0.70 0.02
CA GLY A 33 23.37 -0.05 0.31
C GLY A 33 22.12 -0.76 -0.21
N ALA A 34 20.98 -0.10 -0.05
CA ALA A 34 19.67 -0.62 -0.40
C ALA A 34 19.51 -0.76 -1.92
N THR A 35 19.16 -1.96 -2.37
CA THR A 35 18.92 -2.29 -3.79
C THR A 35 17.44 -2.57 -4.03
N VAL A 36 16.97 -2.40 -5.27
CA VAL A 36 15.57 -2.66 -5.64
C VAL A 36 15.50 -3.85 -6.59
N CYS A 37 14.71 -4.86 -6.23
CA CYS A 37 14.48 -6.00 -7.10
C CYS A 37 13.70 -5.59 -8.36
N LYS A 38 14.22 -5.96 -9.53
CA LYS A 38 13.64 -5.59 -10.83
C LYS A 38 12.39 -6.40 -11.23
N SER A 39 12.06 -7.46 -10.49
CA SER A 39 10.88 -8.30 -10.77
C SER A 39 9.80 -8.22 -9.70
N CYS A 40 10.14 -8.09 -8.41
CA CYS A 40 9.17 -7.92 -7.32
C CYS A 40 9.10 -6.49 -6.76
N GLY A 41 10.05 -5.61 -7.08
CA GLY A 41 10.02 -4.21 -6.63
C GLY A 41 10.38 -3.96 -5.16
N MET A 42 10.68 -5.02 -4.40
CA MET A 42 11.12 -4.92 -3.00
C MET A 42 12.47 -4.21 -2.90
N ILE A 43 12.61 -3.31 -1.92
CA ILE A 43 13.88 -2.70 -1.55
C ILE A 43 14.51 -3.56 -0.45
N TYR A 44 15.75 -4.01 -0.63
CA TYR A 44 16.46 -4.84 0.33
C TYR A 44 17.98 -4.63 0.24
N THR A 45 18.70 -4.95 1.30
CA THR A 45 20.16 -4.84 1.33
C THR A 45 20.79 -6.18 0.95
N ALA A 46 21.34 -6.29 -0.26
CA ALA A 46 21.92 -7.54 -0.75
C ALA A 46 23.14 -8.02 0.07
N SER A 47 23.77 -7.13 0.85
CA SER A 47 24.88 -7.49 1.74
C SER A 47 24.43 -7.99 3.12
N ASN A 48 23.13 -7.91 3.45
CA ASN A 48 22.58 -8.43 4.70
C ASN A 48 21.86 -9.78 4.43
N PRO A 49 22.32 -10.90 5.00
CA PRO A 49 21.71 -12.21 4.75
C PRO A 49 20.25 -12.31 5.22
N GLU A 50 19.87 -11.56 6.26
CA GLU A 50 18.48 -11.53 6.75
C GLU A 50 17.55 -10.86 5.73
N ASP A 51 17.94 -9.70 5.20
CA ASP A 51 17.22 -8.99 4.13
C ASP A 51 17.13 -9.84 2.87
N GLU A 52 18.19 -10.57 2.51
CA GLU A 52 18.21 -11.43 1.33
C GLU A 52 17.25 -12.61 1.48
N MET A 53 17.23 -13.25 2.65
CA MET A 53 16.28 -14.33 2.95
C MET A 53 14.83 -13.84 2.89
N GLN A 54 14.54 -12.68 3.49
CA GLN A 54 13.22 -12.05 3.43
C GLN A 54 12.83 -11.69 1.99
N HIS A 55 13.78 -11.16 1.20
CA HIS A 55 13.58 -10.89 -0.21
C HIS A 55 13.21 -12.16 -0.97
N VAL A 56 13.91 -13.28 -0.81
CA VAL A 56 13.60 -14.53 -1.53
C VAL A 56 12.19 -15.03 -1.20
N GLN A 57 11.80 -15.01 0.09
CA GLN A 57 10.47 -15.44 0.51
C GLN A 57 9.38 -14.51 -0.05
N HIS A 58 9.55 -13.20 0.08
CA HIS A 58 8.63 -12.21 -0.48
C HIS A 58 8.55 -12.34 -2.01
N HIS A 59 9.68 -12.49 -2.68
CA HIS A 59 9.78 -12.57 -4.14
C HIS A 59 8.96 -13.72 -4.70
N HIS A 60 9.11 -14.92 -4.13
CA HIS A 60 8.35 -16.09 -4.56
C HIS A 60 6.85 -15.89 -4.34
N ARG A 61 6.47 -15.45 -3.13
CA ARG A 61 5.06 -15.18 -2.77
C ARG A 61 4.43 -14.12 -3.68
N PHE A 62 5.16 -13.03 -3.92
CA PHE A 62 4.72 -11.92 -4.75
C PHE A 62 4.47 -12.36 -6.20
N LEU A 63 5.45 -13.06 -6.81
CA LEU A 63 5.35 -13.50 -8.20
C LEU A 63 4.19 -14.47 -8.44
N GLU A 64 3.98 -15.44 -7.56
CA GLU A 64 2.83 -16.35 -7.65
C GLU A 64 1.51 -15.62 -7.33
N GLY A 65 1.53 -14.69 -6.36
CA GLY A 65 0.38 -13.85 -6.00
C GLY A 65 -0.13 -12.97 -7.13
N ILE A 66 0.75 -12.43 -7.99
CA ILE A 66 0.33 -11.61 -9.14
C ILE A 66 0.08 -12.41 -10.42
N LYS A 67 0.46 -13.68 -10.48
CA LYS A 67 0.31 -14.52 -11.69
C LYS A 67 -1.15 -14.75 -12.05
N TYR A 68 -1.52 -14.50 -13.30
CA TYR A 68 -2.88 -14.69 -13.79
C TYR A 68 -2.91 -15.78 -14.87
N VAL A 69 -3.64 -16.86 -14.66
CA VAL A 69 -3.65 -18.00 -15.59
C VAL A 69 -4.68 -17.88 -16.72
N GLY A 70 -5.53 -16.86 -16.69
CA GLY A 70 -6.69 -16.75 -17.58
C GLY A 70 -7.85 -17.61 -17.09
N TRP A 71 -9.07 -17.09 -17.12
CA TRP A 71 -10.28 -17.81 -16.75
C TRP A 71 -11.14 -18.14 -17.96
N LYS A 72 -11.92 -19.22 -17.90
CA LYS A 72 -12.82 -19.62 -18.99
C LYS A 72 -13.91 -18.56 -19.26
N LYS A 73 -14.36 -17.87 -18.20
CA LYS A 73 -15.31 -16.76 -18.26
C LYS A 73 -14.75 -15.61 -17.46
N GLU A 74 -14.26 -14.60 -18.16
CA GLU A 74 -13.75 -13.37 -17.58
C GLU A 74 -14.77 -12.25 -17.81
N ARG A 75 -15.10 -11.50 -16.77
CA ARG A 75 -15.92 -10.30 -16.90
C ARG A 75 -15.00 -9.11 -17.18
N VAL A 76 -14.62 -8.95 -18.44
CA VAL A 76 -13.80 -7.82 -18.89
C VAL A 76 -14.69 -6.57 -19.00
N VAL A 77 -14.30 -5.51 -18.30
CA VAL A 77 -15.06 -4.23 -18.26
C VAL A 77 -14.36 -3.10 -19.02
N ALA A 78 -13.07 -3.25 -19.29
CA ALA A 78 -12.31 -2.33 -20.13
C ALA A 78 -11.10 -3.04 -20.74
N GLU A 79 -10.74 -2.66 -21.96
CA GLU A 79 -9.56 -3.15 -22.67
C GLU A 79 -8.65 -1.99 -23.05
N PHE A 80 -7.34 -2.23 -22.98
CA PHE A 80 -6.29 -1.27 -23.29
C PHE A 80 -5.19 -1.94 -24.10
N TRP A 81 -4.32 -1.15 -24.71
CA TRP A 81 -3.18 -1.64 -25.48
C TRP A 81 -2.13 -2.37 -24.62
N ASP A 82 -2.09 -2.10 -23.32
CA ASP A 82 -1.13 -2.66 -22.34
C ASP A 82 -1.79 -3.61 -21.32
N GLY A 83 -3.04 -4.00 -21.54
CA GLY A 83 -3.75 -4.90 -20.64
C GLY A 83 -5.27 -4.72 -20.66
N LYS A 84 -5.94 -5.28 -19.66
CA LYS A 84 -7.40 -5.22 -19.52
C LYS A 84 -7.81 -5.15 -18.05
N ILE A 85 -9.03 -4.67 -17.80
CA ILE A 85 -9.61 -4.63 -16.45
C ILE A 85 -10.71 -5.68 -16.36
N VAL A 86 -10.59 -6.56 -15.38
CA VAL A 86 -11.58 -7.60 -15.05
C VAL A 86 -12.29 -7.23 -13.75
N LEU A 87 -13.60 -7.35 -13.75
CA LEU A 87 -14.46 -7.13 -12.58
C LEU A 87 -14.81 -8.47 -11.93
N VAL A 88 -14.48 -8.60 -10.65
CA VAL A 88 -14.84 -9.74 -9.80
C VAL A 88 -15.91 -9.30 -8.80
N LEU A 89 -16.96 -10.10 -8.67
CA LEU A 89 -18.06 -9.92 -7.73
C LEU A 89 -18.01 -10.99 -6.63
N PRO A 90 -18.63 -10.78 -5.45
CA PRO A 90 -18.55 -11.71 -4.33
C PRO A 90 -19.26 -13.05 -4.56
N HIS A 91 -20.07 -13.13 -5.63
CA HIS A 91 -20.83 -14.32 -6.02
C HIS A 91 -20.23 -15.02 -7.25
N ASP A 92 -19.04 -14.60 -7.68
CA ASP A 92 -18.31 -15.26 -8.76
C ASP A 92 -17.73 -16.62 -8.30
N PRO A 93 -17.23 -17.46 -9.23
CA PRO A 93 -16.64 -18.75 -8.86
C PRO A 93 -15.51 -18.63 -7.83
N SER A 94 -15.35 -19.65 -6.98
CA SER A 94 -14.37 -19.68 -5.89
C SER A 94 -12.93 -19.40 -6.32
N PHE A 95 -12.53 -19.80 -7.53
CA PHE A 95 -11.19 -19.51 -8.05
C PHE A 95 -10.95 -17.99 -8.25
N ALA A 96 -11.99 -17.23 -8.58
CA ALA A 96 -11.90 -15.79 -8.81
C ALA A 96 -11.84 -15.05 -7.47
N ILE A 97 -12.69 -15.46 -6.53
CA ILE A 97 -12.70 -14.93 -5.15
C ILE A 97 -11.35 -15.20 -4.48
N LYS A 98 -10.86 -16.43 -4.54
CA LYS A 98 -9.55 -16.79 -3.99
C LYS A 98 -8.42 -15.96 -4.61
N LYS A 99 -8.49 -15.67 -5.90
CA LYS A 99 -7.49 -14.82 -6.55
C LYS A 99 -7.52 -13.38 -6.03
N VAL A 100 -8.71 -12.86 -5.75
CA VAL A 100 -8.88 -11.54 -5.12
C VAL A 100 -8.30 -11.54 -3.72
N GLU A 101 -8.55 -12.58 -2.93
CA GLU A 101 -7.99 -12.74 -1.59
C GLU A 101 -6.45 -12.79 -1.62
N ASP A 102 -5.85 -13.59 -2.52
CA ASP A 102 -4.39 -13.68 -2.69
C ASP A 102 -3.78 -12.31 -3.03
N VAL A 103 -4.44 -11.55 -3.93
CA VAL A 103 -3.99 -10.21 -4.31
C VAL A 103 -4.19 -9.23 -3.17
N GLN A 104 -5.32 -9.27 -2.47
CA GLN A 104 -5.62 -8.40 -1.34
C GLN A 104 -4.61 -8.59 -0.22
N GLU A 105 -4.27 -9.83 0.12
CA GLU A 105 -3.26 -10.13 1.14
C GLU A 105 -1.89 -9.56 0.76
N LEU A 106 -1.51 -9.65 -0.52
CA LEU A 106 -0.29 -9.03 -1.04
C LEU A 106 -0.33 -7.49 -0.92
N VAL A 107 -1.47 -6.87 -1.23
CA VAL A 107 -1.67 -5.43 -1.11
C VAL A 107 -1.59 -4.96 0.34
N ASP A 108 -2.26 -5.66 1.25
CA ASP A 108 -2.26 -5.32 2.67
C ASP A 108 -0.84 -5.45 3.26
N ASN A 109 -0.08 -6.48 2.86
CA ASN A 109 1.33 -6.63 3.23
C ASN A 109 2.22 -5.51 2.68
N GLU A 110 2.05 -5.08 1.42
CA GLU A 110 2.85 -3.98 0.85
C GLU A 110 2.52 -2.61 1.47
N LEU A 111 1.26 -2.38 1.84
CA LEU A 111 0.82 -1.12 2.42
C LEU A 111 0.95 -1.08 3.95
N GLY A 112 1.26 -2.22 4.58
CA GLY A 112 1.34 -2.35 6.03
C GLY A 112 0.00 -2.21 6.74
N PHE A 113 -1.11 -2.44 6.03
CA PHE A 113 -2.44 -2.39 6.64
C PHE A 113 -2.70 -3.65 7.46
N GLN A 114 -3.16 -3.48 8.69
CA GLN A 114 -3.80 -4.57 9.44
C GLN A 114 -5.17 -4.80 8.79
N GLN A 115 -5.48 -6.03 8.35
CA GLN A 115 -6.66 -6.37 7.55
C GLN A 115 -7.94 -5.67 8.06
N VAL A 116 -8.32 -4.57 7.41
CA VAL A 116 -9.61 -3.91 7.68
C VAL A 116 -10.63 -4.62 6.81
N VAL A 117 -11.37 -5.53 7.42
CA VAL A 117 -12.45 -6.24 6.73
C VAL A 117 -13.49 -5.20 6.29
N PRO A 118 -13.89 -5.20 5.00
CA PRO A 118 -14.89 -4.27 4.50
C PRO A 118 -16.21 -4.43 5.27
N LYS A 119 -16.95 -3.33 5.47
CA LYS A 119 -18.16 -3.35 6.31
C LYS A 119 -19.25 -4.26 5.76
N CYS A 120 -19.25 -4.50 4.44
CA CYS A 120 -20.23 -5.33 3.75
C CYS A 120 -19.54 -6.17 2.65
N PRO A 121 -18.95 -7.34 2.98
CA PRO A 121 -18.20 -8.14 2.01
C PRO A 121 -19.03 -8.58 0.80
N ASN A 122 -20.33 -8.81 1.00
CA ASN A 122 -21.24 -9.26 -0.06
C ASN A 122 -21.58 -8.21 -1.12
N LYS A 123 -21.17 -6.95 -0.94
CA LYS A 123 -21.44 -5.85 -1.89
C LYS A 123 -20.18 -5.26 -2.52
N ILE A 124 -19.01 -5.84 -2.24
CA ILE A 124 -17.74 -5.38 -2.78
C ILE A 124 -17.71 -5.63 -4.29
N LYS A 125 -17.07 -4.72 -5.02
CA LYS A 125 -16.67 -4.89 -6.41
C LYS A 125 -15.15 -4.76 -6.50
N THR A 126 -14.50 -5.80 -7.01
CA THR A 126 -13.04 -5.80 -7.16
C THR A 126 -12.67 -5.69 -8.64
N PHE A 127 -11.85 -4.70 -8.97
CA PHE A 127 -11.33 -4.45 -10.31
C PHE A 127 -9.85 -4.83 -10.34
N LEU A 128 -9.50 -5.77 -11.20
CA LEU A 128 -8.12 -6.22 -11.39
C LEU A 128 -7.63 -5.75 -12.75
N PHE A 129 -6.50 -5.03 -12.78
CA PHE A 129 -5.81 -4.71 -14.03
C PHE A 129 -4.81 -5.82 -14.35
N ILE A 130 -5.01 -6.49 -15.48
CA ILE A 130 -4.22 -7.60 -15.95
C ILE A 130 -3.39 -7.12 -17.14
N SER A 131 -2.07 -7.22 -17.03
CA SER A 131 -1.17 -6.89 -18.15
C SER A 131 -1.20 -7.96 -19.24
N ASP A 132 -0.72 -7.62 -20.42
CA ASP A 132 -0.38 -8.53 -21.52
C ASP A 132 0.48 -9.73 -21.09
N GLU A 133 1.42 -9.52 -20.16
CA GLU A 133 2.25 -10.57 -19.53
C GLU A 133 1.46 -11.53 -18.60
N LYS A 134 0.12 -11.44 -18.58
CA LYS A 134 -0.77 -12.21 -17.70
C LYS A 134 -0.42 -12.08 -16.21
N ARG A 135 -0.22 -10.84 -15.77
CA ARG A 135 0.04 -10.50 -14.37
C ARG A 135 -0.97 -9.47 -13.88
N VAL A 136 -1.44 -9.62 -12.65
CA VAL A 136 -2.24 -8.62 -11.95
C VAL A 136 -1.29 -7.50 -11.53
N VAL A 137 -1.38 -6.35 -12.19
CA VAL A 137 -0.51 -5.20 -11.96
C VAL A 137 -1.25 -4.02 -11.30
N GLY A 138 -2.55 -4.16 -11.08
CA GLY A 138 -3.35 -3.22 -10.31
C GLY A 138 -4.58 -3.89 -9.72
N CYS A 139 -5.00 -3.40 -8.56
CA CYS A 139 -6.17 -3.86 -7.83
C CYS A 139 -6.92 -2.63 -7.29
N LEU A 140 -8.24 -2.60 -7.45
CA LEU A 140 -9.11 -1.62 -6.81
C LEU A 140 -10.28 -2.36 -6.20
N ILE A 141 -10.50 -2.16 -4.91
CA ILE A 141 -11.63 -2.73 -4.15
C ILE A 141 -12.57 -1.58 -3.82
N ALA A 142 -13.82 -1.67 -4.27
CA ALA A 142 -14.85 -0.67 -4.03
C ALA A 142 -16.05 -1.27 -3.29
N GLU A 143 -16.64 -0.51 -2.39
CA GLU A 143 -17.85 -0.87 -1.65
C GLU A 143 -18.90 0.26 -1.73
N PRO A 144 -20.20 -0.04 -1.68
CA PRO A 144 -21.23 0.98 -1.63
C PRO A 144 -21.24 1.65 -0.25
N ILE A 145 -21.21 2.97 -0.25
CA ILE A 145 -21.31 3.80 0.96
C ILE A 145 -22.54 4.69 0.86
N LYS A 146 -22.89 5.35 1.96
CA LYS A 146 -23.97 6.35 2.01
C LYS A 146 -23.46 7.76 2.24
N GLN A 147 -22.34 7.87 2.96
CA GLN A 147 -21.79 9.12 3.45
C GLN A 147 -20.27 9.04 3.43
N ALA A 148 -19.63 10.19 3.23
CA ALA A 148 -18.19 10.40 3.33
C ALA A 148 -17.90 11.76 3.96
N PHE A 149 -16.64 12.01 4.31
CA PHE A 149 -16.21 13.27 4.90
C PHE A 149 -15.19 13.95 4.00
N ARG A 150 -15.36 15.25 3.78
CA ARG A 150 -14.44 16.01 2.95
C ARG A 150 -13.11 16.20 3.68
N VAL A 151 -12.01 15.90 2.99
CA VAL A 151 -10.66 16.17 3.52
C VAL A 151 -10.41 17.68 3.47
N LEU A 152 -10.10 18.26 4.62
CA LEU A 152 -9.72 19.66 4.73
C LEU A 152 -8.22 19.78 4.43
N SER A 153 -7.87 20.64 3.48
CA SER A 153 -6.48 21.06 3.33
C SER A 153 -6.21 22.13 4.38
N GLU A 154 -5.16 21.97 5.19
CA GLU A 154 -4.74 23.05 6.09
C GLU A 154 -4.53 24.33 5.26
N PRO A 155 -5.05 25.48 5.72
CA PRO A 155 -4.76 26.73 5.05
C PRO A 155 -3.25 26.97 5.10
N ILE A 156 -2.66 27.27 3.94
CA ILE A 156 -1.29 27.80 3.85
C ILE A 156 -1.34 29.21 4.45
N GLY A 157 -1.35 29.28 5.78
CA GLY A 157 -1.19 30.53 6.52
C GLY A 157 0.30 30.90 6.55
N PRO A 158 0.65 32.19 6.46
CA PRO A 158 2.02 32.61 6.68
C PRO A 158 2.36 32.46 8.16
N GLU A 159 3.41 31.68 8.44
CA GLU A 159 4.28 31.74 9.62
C GLU A 159 3.69 31.39 10.99
N SER A 160 4.03 30.18 11.47
CA SER A 160 4.36 29.96 12.87
C SER A 160 5.67 29.16 12.97
N PRO A 161 6.75 29.72 13.55
CA PRO A 161 8.05 29.06 13.60
C PRO A 161 8.22 28.36 14.96
N SER A 162 7.48 27.28 15.22
CA SER A 162 7.88 26.25 16.21
C SER A 162 6.78 25.20 16.40
N SER A 163 6.82 24.12 15.63
CA SER A 163 6.50 22.80 16.18
C SER A 163 7.05 21.72 15.27
N THR A 164 7.95 20.95 15.87
CA THR A 164 8.38 19.59 15.55
C THR A 164 7.47 18.83 14.60
N GLU A 165 8.07 18.27 13.54
CA GLU A 165 7.47 17.43 12.50
C GLU A 165 6.31 16.54 13.01
N CYS A 166 5.08 17.07 12.95
CA CYS A 166 3.90 16.24 13.12
C CYS A 166 3.67 15.49 11.80
N PRO A 167 3.40 14.18 11.82
CA PRO A 167 2.98 13.46 10.63
C PRO A 167 1.74 14.17 10.09
N ARG A 168 1.71 14.46 8.79
CA ARG A 168 0.59 15.12 8.10
C ARG A 168 -0.70 14.32 8.33
N ALA A 169 -1.38 14.60 9.43
CA ALA A 169 -2.66 14.03 9.76
C ALA A 169 -3.69 14.85 8.98
N TRP A 170 -4.26 14.24 7.95
CA TRP A 170 -5.32 14.87 7.17
C TRP A 170 -6.56 15.00 8.05
N GLN A 171 -7.00 16.23 8.30
CA GLN A 171 -8.23 16.48 9.05
C GLN A 171 -9.42 16.34 8.10
N CYS A 172 -10.43 15.56 8.50
CA CYS A 172 -11.70 15.50 7.80
C CYS A 172 -12.67 16.53 8.40
N SER A 173 -13.58 17.06 7.58
CA SER A 173 -14.72 17.82 8.07
C SER A 173 -15.60 16.92 8.93
N ASP A 174 -16.23 17.47 9.96
CA ASP A 174 -17.21 16.76 10.79
C ASP A 174 -18.58 16.63 10.10
N VAL A 175 -18.77 17.29 8.93
CA VAL A 175 -20.03 17.27 8.18
C VAL A 175 -20.03 16.09 7.20
N PRO A 176 -20.97 15.13 7.32
CA PRO A 176 -21.09 14.04 6.38
C PRO A 176 -21.73 14.53 5.07
N GLU A 177 -21.06 14.25 3.95
CA GLU A 177 -21.57 14.49 2.60
C GLU A 177 -22.07 13.17 1.98
N PRO A 178 -23.15 13.20 1.16
CA PRO A 178 -23.64 12.01 0.50
C PRO A 178 -22.62 11.49 -0.52
N ALA A 179 -22.25 10.22 -0.40
CA ALA A 179 -21.35 9.55 -1.34
C ALA A 179 -21.89 8.15 -1.66
N VAL A 180 -21.60 7.67 -2.87
CA VAL A 180 -22.18 6.42 -3.40
C VAL A 180 -21.18 5.28 -3.38
N CYS A 181 -19.91 5.58 -3.65
CA CYS A 181 -18.87 4.58 -3.82
C CYS A 181 -17.66 4.88 -2.94
N GLY A 182 -17.30 3.94 -2.06
CA GLY A 182 -16.08 3.99 -1.27
C GLY A 182 -15.00 3.11 -1.90
N ILE A 183 -13.85 3.67 -2.24
CA ILE A 183 -12.65 2.93 -2.62
C ILE A 183 -11.96 2.49 -1.32
N SER A 184 -12.07 1.20 -1.03
CA SER A 184 -11.50 0.58 0.17
C SER A 184 -9.98 0.36 0.03
N ARG A 185 -9.56 -0.08 -1.15
CA ARG A 185 -8.15 -0.31 -1.47
C ARG A 185 -7.90 0.09 -2.91
N ILE A 186 -6.79 0.76 -3.16
CA ILE A 186 -6.26 0.96 -4.50
C ILE A 186 -4.78 0.66 -4.49
N TRP A 187 -4.37 -0.19 -5.42
CA TRP A 187 -3.00 -0.65 -5.53
C TRP A 187 -2.57 -0.76 -6.97
N VAL A 188 -1.32 -0.40 -7.22
CA VAL A 188 -0.65 -0.60 -8.50
C VAL A 188 0.75 -1.09 -8.21
N PHE A 189 1.12 -2.19 -8.89
CA PHE A 189 2.45 -2.76 -8.79
C PHE A 189 3.51 -1.68 -9.01
N ARG A 190 4.45 -1.58 -8.06
CA ARG A 190 5.45 -0.52 -8.00
C ARG A 190 6.15 -0.26 -9.33
N LEU A 191 6.59 -1.29 -10.03
CA LEU A 191 7.32 -1.17 -11.30
C LEU A 191 6.43 -0.78 -12.50
N LYS A 192 5.11 -0.84 -12.34
CA LYS A 192 4.12 -0.43 -13.35
C LYS A 192 3.37 0.86 -12.93
N ARG A 193 3.78 1.51 -11.82
CA ARG A 193 3.27 2.84 -11.42
C ARG A 193 3.60 3.90 -12.48
N ARG A 194 2.93 5.05 -12.40
CA ARG A 194 3.03 6.20 -13.34
C ARG A 194 2.61 5.91 -14.79
N LYS A 195 2.08 4.72 -15.10
CA LYS A 195 1.47 4.36 -16.40
C LYS A 195 -0.05 4.57 -16.48
N ARG A 196 -0.59 5.45 -15.64
CA ARG A 196 -2.05 5.73 -15.53
C ARG A 196 -2.95 4.52 -15.20
N ILE A 197 -2.42 3.39 -14.75
CA ILE A 197 -3.20 2.18 -14.38
C ILE A 197 -4.26 2.49 -13.32
N ALA A 198 -3.88 3.05 -12.17
CA ALA A 198 -4.86 3.44 -11.14
C ALA A 198 -5.89 4.47 -11.64
N ARG A 199 -5.58 5.24 -12.70
CA ARG A 199 -6.53 6.20 -13.26
C ARG A 199 -7.58 5.47 -14.06
N ARG A 200 -7.13 4.57 -14.92
CA ARG A 200 -8.01 3.67 -15.68
C ARG A 200 -8.88 2.81 -14.76
N LEU A 201 -8.36 2.35 -13.62
CA LEU A 201 -9.14 1.63 -12.61
C LEU A 201 -10.28 2.49 -12.05
N VAL A 202 -9.99 3.71 -11.62
CA VAL A 202 -11.01 4.65 -11.11
C VAL A 202 -11.99 5.07 -12.21
N ASP A 203 -11.51 5.34 -13.43
CA ASP A 203 -12.37 5.70 -14.56
C ASP A 203 -13.31 4.54 -14.93
N THR A 204 -12.84 3.30 -14.85
CA THR A 204 -13.68 2.09 -15.07
C THR A 204 -14.66 1.88 -13.93
N LEU A 205 -14.24 2.12 -12.67
CA LEU A 205 -15.13 2.10 -11.51
C LEU A 205 -16.30 3.07 -11.71
N ARG A 206 -16.02 4.32 -12.10
CA ARG A 206 -17.05 5.35 -12.35
C ARG A 206 -18.12 4.93 -13.36
N ASN A 207 -17.72 4.14 -14.37
CA ASN A 207 -18.60 3.64 -15.42
C ASN A 207 -19.34 2.34 -15.05
N CYS A 208 -18.78 1.51 -14.17
CA CYS A 208 -19.28 0.15 -13.91
C CYS A 208 -19.86 -0.05 -12.50
N PHE A 209 -19.69 0.92 -11.61
CA PHE A 209 -20.14 0.78 -10.23
C PHE A 209 -21.67 0.82 -10.11
N MET A 210 -22.34 1.70 -10.88
CA MET A 210 -23.79 1.73 -10.98
C MET A 210 -24.18 1.55 -12.44
N PHE A 211 -25.01 0.55 -12.72
CA PHE A 211 -25.42 0.26 -14.09
C PHE A 211 -26.21 1.43 -14.67
N GLY A 212 -25.75 1.97 -15.80
CA GLY A 212 -26.42 3.08 -16.49
C GLY A 212 -26.12 4.47 -15.94
N CYS A 213 -25.23 4.61 -14.95
CA CYS A 213 -24.84 5.90 -14.38
C CYS A 213 -23.32 6.10 -14.42
N PHE A 214 -22.89 7.33 -14.65
CA PHE A 214 -21.48 7.73 -14.53
C PHE A 214 -21.28 8.49 -13.24
N LEU A 215 -20.50 7.94 -12.31
CA LEU A 215 -20.26 8.60 -11.03
C LEU A 215 -19.39 9.86 -11.21
N SER A 216 -19.77 10.94 -10.55
CA SER A 216 -18.92 12.13 -10.41
C SER A 216 -17.74 11.82 -9.47
N THR A 217 -16.74 12.70 -9.43
CA THR A 217 -15.64 12.60 -8.48
C THR A 217 -16.09 12.83 -7.04
N ASP A 218 -17.17 13.59 -6.86
CA ASP A 218 -17.70 13.97 -5.54
C ASP A 218 -18.49 12.82 -4.90
N GLU A 219 -19.02 11.90 -5.71
CA GLU A 219 -19.73 10.70 -5.26
C GLU A 219 -18.79 9.55 -4.83
N ILE A 220 -17.47 9.75 -4.98
CA ILE A 220 -16.44 8.75 -4.66
C ILE A 220 -15.64 9.21 -3.44
N ALA A 221 -15.50 8.31 -2.47
CA ALA A 221 -14.66 8.51 -1.29
C ALA A 221 -13.57 7.44 -1.21
N PHE A 222 -12.53 7.70 -0.42
CA PHE A 222 -11.44 6.75 -0.15
C PHE A 222 -11.43 6.42 1.34
N SER A 223 -11.26 5.15 1.70
CA SER A 223 -11.01 4.77 3.10
C SER A 223 -9.53 4.92 3.41
N ASP A 224 -9.19 5.66 4.47
CA ASP A 224 -7.83 5.84 4.99
C ASP A 224 -6.79 6.10 3.87
N PRO A 225 -6.88 7.26 3.20
CA PRO A 225 -6.09 7.51 2.01
C PRO A 225 -4.60 7.48 2.35
N THR A 226 -3.83 6.66 1.62
CA THR A 226 -2.38 6.72 1.72
C THR A 226 -1.91 8.09 1.22
N PRO A 227 -0.69 8.58 1.59
CA PRO A 227 -0.18 9.84 1.07
C PRO A 227 -0.16 9.93 -0.47
N ASP A 228 -0.02 8.78 -1.15
CA ASP A 228 -0.08 8.68 -2.60
C ASP A 228 -1.53 8.83 -3.13
N ASP A 229 -2.53 8.36 -2.39
CA ASP A 229 -3.96 8.53 -2.72
C ASP A 229 -4.39 9.98 -2.55
N CYS A 230 -3.99 10.66 -1.46
CA CYS A 230 -4.27 12.09 -1.26
C CYS A 230 -3.71 12.94 -2.40
N ARG A 231 -2.44 12.73 -2.78
CA ARG A 231 -1.80 13.41 -3.92
C ARG A 231 -2.54 13.16 -5.24
N ARG A 232 -3.16 11.99 -5.36
CA ARG A 232 -3.93 11.64 -6.54
C ARG A 232 -5.26 12.36 -6.55
N LEU A 233 -5.97 12.39 -5.41
CA LEU A 233 -7.27 13.05 -5.24
C LEU A 233 -7.20 14.54 -5.56
N ASN A 234 -6.21 15.25 -5.02
CA ASN A 234 -6.04 16.69 -5.30
C ASN A 234 -5.86 16.94 -6.81
N ARG A 235 -5.08 16.10 -7.50
CA ARG A 235 -4.94 16.20 -8.96
C ARG A 235 -6.18 15.79 -9.76
N TYR A 236 -7.12 15.08 -9.17
CA TYR A 236 -8.40 14.77 -9.81
C TYR A 236 -9.44 15.87 -9.61
N GLN A 237 -9.40 16.57 -8.47
CA GLN A 237 -10.32 17.68 -8.17
C GLN A 237 -9.94 18.98 -8.90
N GLU A 238 -8.67 19.15 -9.29
CA GLU A 238 -8.17 20.32 -10.02
C GLU A 238 -8.38 20.27 -11.56
N THR A 239 -8.93 19.19 -12.10
CA THR A 239 -9.22 19.02 -13.55
C THR A 239 -10.67 18.68 -13.80
#